data_AF-A0A3A4KJX0-F1
#
_entry.id   AF-A0A3A4KJX0-F1
#
_cell.length_a   1.000
_cell.length_b   1.000
_cell.length_c   1.000
_cell.angle_alpha   90.00
_cell.angle_beta   90.00
_cell.angle_gamma   90.00
#
_symmetry.space_group_name_H-M   'P 1'
#
loop_
_entity.id
_entity.type
_entity.pdbx_description
1 polymer ?
#
loop_
_entity_poly.entity_id
_entity_poly.type
_entity_poly.pdbx_seq_one_letter_code
_entity_poly.pdbx_strand_id
1 'polypeptide(L)'
;MWSAYIDAEPRRLSFDEEDEGSYLVTVITGDPIPVEVSILFSEWLHNLRAALDNSLYFAAAIESGHNPPPHASALQFPIATSAGDFSKQRNRIRDLSQATQDDIESIQPYNAQPDHLSNILYWVHELARLDRHRHHHLFGSRVVWMSGVADRGTVSPLIDNNDDFYIDDGLIVARIQLEPPYSDTEPDHRVRFDMTCELDIPEWRGRASSPMNRVTLADRMQRVEDFVAHHVVYLEETSPTRT
;
A
#
# COMPACT_ATOMS: atom_id res chain seq x y z
N MET A 1 -6.14 -11.78 -10.10
CA MET A 1 -6.55 -12.23 -8.75
C MET A 1 -6.96 -11.04 -7.90
N TRP A 2 -6.09 -10.04 -7.69
CA TRP A 2 -6.44 -8.75 -7.06
C TRP A 2 -7.65 -8.06 -7.69
N SER A 3 -7.58 -7.73 -8.98
CA SER A 3 -8.67 -7.08 -9.69
C SER A 3 -9.92 -7.96 -9.71
N ALA A 4 -9.76 -9.27 -9.95
CA ALA A 4 -10.86 -10.22 -9.93
C ALA A 4 -11.61 -10.28 -8.58
N TYR A 5 -10.93 -10.11 -7.44
CA TYR A 5 -11.60 -10.03 -6.14
C TYR A 5 -12.37 -8.73 -5.96
N ILE A 6 -11.82 -7.60 -6.40
CA ILE A 6 -12.54 -6.31 -6.37
C ILE A 6 -13.75 -6.34 -7.33
N ASP A 7 -13.56 -6.85 -8.54
CA ASP A 7 -14.56 -6.94 -9.59
C ASP A 7 -15.69 -7.93 -9.25
N ALA A 8 -15.45 -8.86 -8.32
CA ALA A 8 -16.47 -9.80 -7.83
C ALA A 8 -17.48 -9.15 -6.88
N GLU A 9 -17.34 -7.85 -6.58
CA GLU A 9 -18.20 -7.09 -5.66
C GLU A 9 -18.45 -7.87 -4.35
N PRO A 10 -17.39 -8.19 -3.58
CA PRO A 10 -17.49 -9.05 -2.39
C PRO A 10 -18.27 -8.39 -1.25
N ARG A 11 -18.77 -7.18 -1.46
CA ARG A 11 -19.47 -6.36 -0.48
C ARG A 11 -20.93 -6.28 -0.88
N ARG A 12 -21.79 -6.47 0.11
CA ARG A 12 -23.22 -6.25 -0.04
C ARG A 12 -23.67 -5.21 0.97
N LEU A 13 -24.73 -4.52 0.64
CA LEU A 13 -25.40 -3.63 1.56
C LEU A 13 -26.58 -4.38 2.17
N SER A 14 -26.74 -4.24 3.47
CA SER A 14 -27.94 -4.64 4.20
C SER A 14 -28.67 -3.39 4.67
N PHE A 15 -29.99 -3.46 4.67
CA PHE A 15 -30.87 -2.41 5.14
C PHE A 15 -31.61 -2.93 6.36
N ASP A 16 -31.12 -2.57 7.54
CA ASP A 16 -31.66 -3.04 8.82
C ASP A 16 -32.63 -1.99 9.37
N GLU A 17 -33.90 -2.34 9.56
CA GLU A 17 -34.91 -1.42 10.10
C GLU A 17 -34.64 -1.13 11.58
N GLU A 18 -34.48 0.16 11.94
CA GLU A 18 -34.37 0.61 13.33
C GLU A 18 -35.76 0.92 13.91
N ASP A 19 -36.57 1.64 13.14
CA ASP A 19 -37.91 2.12 13.48
C ASP A 19 -38.76 2.21 12.20
N GLU A 20 -40.08 2.42 12.30
CA GLU A 20 -40.98 2.50 11.15
C GLU A 20 -40.49 3.54 10.10
N GLY A 21 -40.02 3.04 8.96
CA GLY A 21 -39.47 3.87 7.88
C GLY A 21 -38.06 4.41 8.09
N SER A 22 -37.36 4.00 9.16
CA SER A 22 -35.96 4.33 9.44
C SER A 22 -35.08 3.08 9.31
N TYR A 23 -34.02 3.17 8.49
CA TYR A 23 -33.12 2.04 8.21
C TYR A 23 -31.65 2.43 8.40
N LEU A 24 -30.85 1.48 8.85
CA LEU A 24 -29.40 1.54 8.83
C LEU A 24 -28.86 0.81 7.60
N VAL A 25 -27.89 1.43 6.94
CA VAL A 25 -27.14 0.82 5.83
C VAL A 25 -25.88 0.20 6.41
N THR A 26 -25.85 -1.12 6.41
CA THR A 26 -24.73 -1.93 6.92
C THR A 26 -23.97 -2.55 5.75
N VAL A 27 -22.64 -2.44 5.76
CA VAL A 27 -21.79 -3.14 4.80
C VAL A 27 -21.46 -4.52 5.33
N ILE A 28 -21.83 -5.54 4.55
CA ILE A 28 -21.55 -6.95 4.84
C ILE A 28 -20.45 -7.43 3.90
N THR A 29 -19.45 -8.10 4.45
CA THR A 29 -18.39 -8.75 3.65
C THR A 29 -18.83 -10.18 3.33
N GLY A 30 -19.25 -10.40 2.08
CA GLY A 30 -19.68 -11.72 1.61
C GLY A 30 -18.53 -12.71 1.49
N ASP A 31 -17.43 -12.28 0.88
CA ASP A 31 -16.20 -13.06 0.74
C ASP A 31 -15.03 -12.28 1.35
N PRO A 32 -14.24 -12.88 2.26
CA PRO A 32 -13.05 -12.22 2.79
C PRO A 32 -11.98 -12.07 1.71
N ILE A 33 -11.02 -11.17 1.96
CA ILE A 33 -9.85 -11.02 1.08
C ILE A 33 -9.11 -12.36 1.03
N PRO A 34 -8.90 -12.95 -0.17
CA PRO A 34 -8.21 -14.24 -0.29
C PRO A 34 -6.80 -14.16 0.28
N VAL A 35 -6.41 -15.17 1.07
CA VAL A 35 -5.09 -15.22 1.72
C VAL A 35 -3.94 -15.20 0.70
N GLU A 36 -4.20 -15.75 -0.49
CA GLU A 36 -3.27 -15.78 -1.61
C GLU A 36 -2.86 -14.37 -2.05
N VAL A 37 -3.74 -13.39 -1.90
CA VAL A 37 -3.42 -11.99 -2.19
C VAL A 37 -2.33 -11.47 -1.27
N SER A 38 -2.40 -11.79 0.04
CA SER A 38 -1.33 -11.47 0.97
C SER A 38 -0.04 -12.19 0.62
N ILE A 39 -0.09 -13.50 0.36
CA ILE A 39 1.11 -14.29 0.02
C ILE A 39 1.83 -13.74 -1.22
N LEU A 40 1.08 -13.46 -2.29
CA LEU A 40 1.66 -12.91 -3.53
C LEU A 40 2.25 -11.52 -3.32
N PHE A 41 1.61 -10.69 -2.49
CA PHE A 41 2.13 -9.38 -2.15
C PHE A 41 3.42 -9.47 -1.32
N SER A 42 3.50 -10.40 -0.37
CA SER A 42 4.71 -10.69 0.40
C SER A 42 5.86 -11.13 -0.50
N GLU A 43 5.60 -12.06 -1.44
CA GLU A 43 6.59 -12.49 -2.42
C GLU A 43 7.07 -11.34 -3.29
N TRP A 44 6.15 -10.49 -3.76
CA TRP A 44 6.47 -9.29 -4.52
C TRP A 44 7.37 -8.31 -3.74
N LEU A 45 7.07 -8.01 -2.47
CA LEU A 45 7.91 -7.18 -1.60
C LEU A 45 9.33 -7.76 -1.46
N HIS A 46 9.42 -9.08 -1.26
CA HIS A 46 10.70 -9.76 -1.11
C HIS A 46 11.52 -9.76 -2.40
N ASN A 47 10.89 -9.92 -3.56
CA ASN A 47 11.55 -9.84 -4.85
C ASN A 47 12.10 -8.42 -5.12
N LEU A 48 11.37 -7.37 -4.77
CA LEU A 48 11.88 -5.99 -4.89
C LEU A 48 13.08 -5.72 -3.98
N ARG A 49 13.05 -6.23 -2.74
CA ARG A 49 14.20 -6.13 -1.83
C ARG A 49 15.40 -6.91 -2.34
N ALA A 50 15.18 -8.11 -2.85
CA ALA A 50 16.24 -8.92 -3.45
C ALA A 50 16.82 -8.25 -4.71
N ALA A 51 15.99 -7.62 -5.54
CA ALA A 51 16.45 -6.89 -6.71
C ALA A 51 17.41 -5.75 -6.33
N LEU A 52 17.09 -4.93 -5.32
CA LEU A 52 17.97 -3.88 -4.81
C LEU A 52 19.33 -4.44 -4.32
N ASP A 53 19.29 -5.53 -3.54
CA ASP A 53 20.51 -6.17 -3.02
C ASP A 53 21.36 -6.76 -4.16
N ASN A 54 20.72 -7.36 -5.17
CA ASN A 54 21.39 -7.90 -6.35
C ASN A 54 22.00 -6.81 -7.23
N SER A 55 21.31 -5.68 -7.45
CA SER A 55 21.86 -4.55 -8.21
C SER A 55 23.11 -3.97 -7.55
N LEU A 56 23.10 -3.85 -6.21
CA LEU A 56 24.28 -3.46 -5.46
C LEU A 56 25.43 -4.46 -5.63
N TYR A 57 25.12 -5.76 -5.57
CA TYR A 57 26.10 -6.82 -5.79
C TYR A 57 26.72 -6.72 -7.20
N PHE A 58 25.91 -6.51 -8.23
CA PHE A 58 26.39 -6.35 -9.60
C PHE A 58 27.27 -5.11 -9.75
N ALA A 59 26.87 -3.96 -9.21
CA ALA A 59 27.69 -2.76 -9.20
C ALA A 59 29.06 -3.01 -8.54
N ALA A 60 29.07 -3.67 -7.38
CA ALA A 60 30.32 -4.02 -6.69
C ALA A 60 31.20 -4.96 -7.52
N ALA A 61 30.62 -5.92 -8.23
CA ALA A 61 31.36 -6.83 -9.09
C ALA A 61 31.98 -6.12 -10.30
N ILE A 62 31.25 -5.15 -10.88
CA ILE A 62 31.76 -4.36 -12.01
C ILE A 62 32.88 -3.43 -11.56
N GLU A 63 32.65 -2.63 -10.51
CA GLU A 63 33.65 -1.67 -10.01
C GLU A 63 34.92 -2.35 -9.52
N SER A 64 34.80 -3.48 -8.82
CA SER A 64 35.96 -4.22 -8.32
C SER A 64 36.65 -5.08 -9.38
N GLY A 65 35.97 -5.38 -10.50
CA GLY A 65 36.44 -6.32 -11.52
C GLY A 65 36.42 -7.80 -11.11
N HIS A 66 35.82 -8.14 -9.96
CA HIS A 66 35.79 -9.51 -9.41
C HIS A 66 34.36 -10.05 -9.28
N ASN A 67 34.17 -11.34 -9.55
CA ASN A 67 32.93 -12.05 -9.25
C ASN A 67 33.27 -13.39 -8.57
N PRO A 68 33.01 -13.55 -7.26
CA PRO A 68 32.28 -12.62 -6.39
C PRO A 68 33.06 -11.33 -6.07
N PRO A 69 32.37 -10.19 -5.83
CA PRO A 69 33.00 -8.96 -5.40
C PRO A 69 33.63 -9.09 -4.01
N PRO A 70 34.56 -8.19 -3.64
CA PRO A 70 35.06 -8.07 -2.27
C PRO A 70 33.89 -7.98 -1.28
N HIS A 71 34.00 -8.73 -0.18
CA HIS A 71 33.00 -8.72 0.89
C HIS A 71 31.55 -9.04 0.45
N ALA A 72 31.39 -9.82 -0.63
CA ALA A 72 30.11 -10.25 -1.21
C ALA A 72 29.03 -10.64 -0.18
N SER A 73 29.37 -11.39 0.87
CA SER A 73 28.41 -11.85 1.88
C SER A 73 27.87 -10.74 2.80
N ALA A 74 28.53 -9.58 2.82
CA ALA A 74 28.15 -8.43 3.62
C ALA A 74 27.45 -7.33 2.79
N LEU A 75 27.46 -7.44 1.46
CA LEU A 75 26.76 -6.51 0.57
C LEU A 75 25.26 -6.60 0.81
N GLN A 76 24.65 -5.45 1.06
CA GLN A 76 23.20 -5.29 1.19
C GLN A 76 22.86 -3.83 0.94
N PHE A 77 21.83 -3.58 0.13
CA PHE A 77 21.35 -2.25 -0.18
C PHE A 77 20.86 -1.58 1.11
N PRO A 78 21.51 -0.50 1.56
CA PRO A 78 21.14 0.17 2.79
C PRO A 78 19.83 0.94 2.60
N ILE A 79 18.96 0.83 3.60
CA ILE A 79 17.78 1.69 3.74
C ILE A 79 17.83 2.23 5.17
N ALA A 80 17.94 3.55 5.29
CA ALA A 80 18.10 4.23 6.57
C ALA A 80 17.08 5.35 6.76
N THR A 81 16.52 5.44 7.96
CA THR A 81 15.62 6.53 8.38
C THR A 81 16.34 7.64 9.15
N SER A 82 17.66 7.53 9.31
CA SER A 82 18.53 8.59 9.82
C SER A 82 19.95 8.50 9.25
N ALA A 83 20.68 9.62 9.20
CA ALA A 83 22.09 9.64 8.80
C ALA A 83 22.97 8.76 9.72
N GLY A 84 22.63 8.67 11.02
CA GLY A 84 23.32 7.79 11.96
C GLY A 84 23.13 6.31 11.63
N ASP A 85 21.94 5.91 11.20
CA ASP A 85 21.67 4.53 10.79
C ASP A 85 22.32 4.19 9.44
N PHE A 86 22.41 5.17 8.54
CA PHE A 86 23.17 5.01 7.30
C PHE A 86 24.66 4.82 7.57
N SER A 87 25.24 5.63 8.47
CA SER A 87 26.64 5.50 8.90
C SER A 87 26.96 4.09 9.43
N LYS A 88 26.07 3.49 10.24
CA LYS A 88 26.22 2.11 10.73
C LYS A 88 26.17 1.07 9.60
N GLN A 89 25.41 1.36 8.53
CA GLN A 89 25.26 0.48 7.38
C GLN A 89 26.33 0.68 6.30
N ARG A 90 27.14 1.76 6.35
CA ARG A 90 28.16 2.04 5.32
C ARG A 90 29.16 0.91 5.09
N ASN A 91 29.44 0.09 6.11
CA ASN A 91 30.30 -1.08 5.95
C ASN A 91 29.80 -2.07 4.88
N ARG A 92 28.49 -2.05 4.55
CA ARG A 92 27.85 -2.88 3.51
C ARG A 92 28.12 -2.41 2.09
N ILE A 93 28.62 -1.18 1.93
CA ILE A 93 28.88 -0.54 0.63
C ILE A 93 30.31 0.02 0.55
N ARG A 94 31.18 -0.35 1.48
CA ARG A 94 32.51 0.28 1.66
C ARG A 94 33.47 0.07 0.50
N ASP A 95 33.26 -1.00 -0.26
CA ASP A 95 34.12 -1.39 -1.38
C ASP A 95 33.65 -0.79 -2.71
N LEU A 96 32.53 -0.04 -2.69
CA LEU A 96 32.07 0.77 -3.81
C LEU A 96 32.78 2.13 -3.82
N SER A 97 32.83 2.75 -4.99
CA SER A 97 33.34 4.09 -5.20
C SER A 97 32.58 5.11 -4.35
N GLN A 98 33.26 6.21 -3.99
CA GLN A 98 32.62 7.27 -3.21
C GLN A 98 31.40 7.85 -3.95
N ALA A 99 31.49 7.99 -5.28
CA ALA A 99 30.38 8.47 -6.10
C ALA A 99 29.14 7.56 -5.93
N THR A 100 29.30 6.25 -6.10
CA THR A 100 28.22 5.28 -5.92
C THR A 100 27.65 5.30 -4.49
N GLN A 101 28.52 5.43 -3.48
CA GLN A 101 28.07 5.56 -2.09
C GLN A 101 27.25 6.85 -1.84
N ASP A 102 27.65 7.97 -2.46
CA ASP A 102 26.96 9.25 -2.35
C ASP A 102 25.61 9.21 -3.10
N ASP A 103 25.55 8.55 -4.26
CA ASP A 103 24.30 8.34 -5.01
C ASP A 103 23.32 7.50 -4.20
N ILE A 104 23.78 6.39 -3.61
CA ILE A 104 22.98 5.55 -2.70
C ILE A 104 22.51 6.35 -1.49
N GLU A 105 23.34 7.22 -0.93
CA GLU A 105 22.98 8.05 0.21
C GLU A 105 21.91 9.08 -0.16
N SER A 106 22.01 9.68 -1.35
CA SER A 106 21.12 10.77 -1.78
C SER A 106 19.65 10.37 -1.78
N ILE A 107 19.35 9.11 -2.10
CA ILE A 107 18.00 8.55 -2.19
C ILE A 107 17.45 8.00 -0.87
N GLN A 108 18.25 8.01 0.20
CA GLN A 108 17.85 7.39 1.47
C GLN A 108 16.62 8.07 2.07
N PRO A 109 15.74 7.30 2.76
CA PRO A 109 14.50 7.84 3.33
C PRO A 109 14.64 9.08 4.21
N TYR A 110 15.74 9.22 4.96
CA TYR A 110 15.93 10.38 5.83
C TYR A 110 16.14 11.71 5.08
N ASN A 111 16.43 11.65 3.78
CA ASN A 111 16.51 12.84 2.92
C ASN A 111 15.14 13.26 2.37
N ALA A 112 14.10 12.43 2.54
CA ALA A 112 12.77 12.70 2.00
C ALA A 112 12.04 13.82 2.77
N GLN A 113 11.15 14.50 2.06
CA GLN A 113 10.26 15.52 2.61
C GLN A 113 8.80 15.03 2.49
N PRO A 114 7.94 15.28 3.50
CA PRO A 114 8.25 15.95 4.78
C PRO A 114 9.06 15.08 5.76
N ASP A 115 9.11 13.77 5.57
CA ASP A 115 9.82 12.82 6.42
C ASP A 115 10.06 11.49 5.68
N HIS A 116 10.65 10.51 6.35
CA HIS A 116 10.90 9.18 5.79
C HIS A 116 9.61 8.39 5.45
N LEU A 117 8.46 8.74 6.01
CA LEU A 117 7.16 8.09 5.77
C LEU A 117 6.57 8.48 4.39
N SER A 118 7.12 9.51 3.74
CA SER A 118 6.79 9.87 2.35
C SER A 118 7.67 9.16 1.31
N ASN A 119 8.66 8.38 1.74
CA ASN A 119 9.65 7.78 0.86
C ASN A 119 9.27 6.35 0.42
N ILE A 120 9.43 6.07 -0.87
CA ILE A 120 9.04 4.78 -1.47
C ILE A 120 9.96 3.61 -1.09
N LEU A 121 11.27 3.86 -0.89
CA LEU A 121 12.19 2.82 -0.39
C LEU A 121 11.84 2.42 1.03
N TYR A 122 11.50 3.39 1.88
CA TYR A 122 11.08 3.11 3.24
C TYR A 122 9.77 2.32 3.26
N TRP A 123 8.83 2.64 2.37
CA TRP A 123 7.59 1.90 2.22
C TRP A 123 7.82 0.42 1.96
N VAL A 124 8.60 0.05 0.94
CA VAL A 124 8.91 -1.37 0.67
C VAL A 124 9.68 -2.01 1.82
N HIS A 125 10.64 -1.30 2.41
CA HIS A 125 11.42 -1.83 3.54
C HIS A 125 10.55 -2.16 4.75
N GLU A 126 9.67 -1.24 5.12
CA GLU A 126 8.81 -1.41 6.27
C GLU A 126 7.74 -2.47 6.02
N LEU A 127 7.13 -2.51 4.84
CA LEU A 127 6.16 -3.55 4.52
C LEU A 127 6.79 -4.96 4.51
N ALA A 128 7.98 -5.12 3.92
CA ALA A 128 8.72 -6.39 3.97
C ALA A 128 9.16 -6.78 5.39
N ARG A 129 9.20 -5.82 6.32
CA ARG A 129 9.45 -6.08 7.76
C ARG A 129 8.16 -6.45 8.48
N LEU A 130 7.06 -5.73 8.23
CA LEU A 130 5.75 -5.99 8.81
C LEU A 130 5.24 -7.38 8.43
N ASP A 131 5.38 -7.75 7.16
CA ASP A 131 5.00 -9.05 6.63
C ASP A 131 5.66 -10.22 7.38
N ARG A 132 6.99 -10.20 7.54
CA ARG A 132 7.74 -11.26 8.25
C ARG A 132 7.30 -11.52 9.70
N HIS A 133 6.60 -10.57 10.32
CA HIS A 133 6.20 -10.64 11.71
C HIS A 133 4.69 -10.78 11.92
N ARG A 134 3.86 -10.75 10.87
CA ARG A 134 2.40 -10.73 10.99
C ARG A 134 1.73 -11.83 10.16
N HIS A 135 0.70 -12.44 10.75
CA HIS A 135 -0.11 -13.46 10.08
C HIS A 135 -1.09 -12.75 9.12
N HIS A 136 -0.90 -12.94 7.80
CA HIS A 136 -1.90 -12.97 6.71
C HIS A 136 -3.02 -11.89 6.61
N HIS A 137 -3.00 -10.80 7.38
CA HIS A 137 -4.04 -9.76 7.38
C HIS A 137 -3.49 -8.35 7.09
N LEU A 138 -2.60 -8.25 6.10
CA LEU A 138 -2.02 -6.95 5.70
C LEU A 138 -3.04 -6.01 5.08
N PHE A 139 -4.04 -6.56 4.38
CA PHE A 139 -4.98 -5.78 3.59
C PHE A 139 -6.26 -5.47 4.36
N GLY A 140 -6.72 -4.24 4.18
CA GLY A 140 -8.04 -3.78 4.57
C GLY A 140 -8.72 -3.16 3.37
N SER A 141 -10.04 -3.10 3.42
CA SER A 141 -10.84 -2.52 2.35
C SER A 141 -11.31 -1.15 2.76
N ARG A 142 -10.82 -0.13 2.08
CA ARG A 142 -11.07 1.26 2.36
C ARG A 142 -12.24 1.75 1.53
N VAL A 143 -13.17 2.48 2.14
CA VAL A 143 -14.22 3.19 1.40
C VAL A 143 -13.62 4.47 0.82
N VAL A 144 -13.78 4.67 -0.48
CA VAL A 144 -13.18 5.83 -1.19
C VAL A 144 -14.26 6.82 -1.60
N TRP A 145 -15.46 6.31 -1.85
CA TRP A 145 -16.60 7.12 -2.20
C TRP A 145 -17.87 6.36 -1.86
N MET A 146 -18.88 7.08 -1.38
CA MET A 146 -20.24 6.58 -1.27
C MET A 146 -21.26 7.67 -1.62
N SER A 147 -22.42 7.24 -2.09
CA SER A 147 -23.58 8.11 -2.33
C SER A 147 -24.86 7.31 -2.17
N GLY A 148 -25.87 7.92 -1.56
CA GLY A 148 -27.19 7.32 -1.43
C GLY A 148 -28.28 8.33 -1.77
N VAL A 149 -29.31 7.87 -2.49
CA VAL A 149 -30.50 8.66 -2.82
C VAL A 149 -31.73 7.82 -2.52
N ALA A 150 -32.66 8.38 -1.76
CA ALA A 150 -33.98 7.79 -1.53
C ALA A 150 -35.02 8.47 -2.42
N ASP A 151 -35.93 7.70 -3.00
CA ASP A 151 -37.00 8.23 -3.87
C ASP A 151 -37.92 9.22 -3.12
N ARG A 152 -38.23 8.92 -1.86
CA ARG A 152 -39.04 9.75 -0.96
C ARG A 152 -38.53 9.60 0.47
N GLY A 153 -37.57 10.43 0.83
CA GLY A 153 -36.88 10.34 2.09
C GLY A 153 -35.53 11.06 2.07
N THR A 154 -34.74 10.83 3.10
CA THR A 154 -33.37 11.34 3.21
C THR A 154 -32.41 10.18 3.44
N VAL A 155 -31.20 10.32 2.88
CA VAL A 155 -30.05 9.48 3.23
C VAL A 155 -29.05 10.37 3.95
N SER A 156 -28.71 9.99 5.17
CA SER A 156 -27.76 10.69 6.04
C SER A 156 -26.51 9.83 6.18
N PRO A 157 -25.38 10.17 5.53
CA PRO A 157 -24.14 9.44 5.72
C PRO A 157 -23.68 9.55 7.17
N LEU A 158 -23.24 8.43 7.74
CA LEU A 158 -22.66 8.38 9.09
C LEU A 158 -21.13 8.39 9.06
N ILE A 159 -20.57 8.33 7.86
CA ILE A 159 -19.15 8.34 7.55
C ILE A 159 -18.88 9.47 6.55
N ASP A 160 -17.83 10.26 6.77
CA ASP A 160 -17.36 11.26 5.80
C ASP A 160 -16.52 10.58 4.71
N ASN A 161 -16.72 10.99 3.46
CA ASN A 161 -15.91 10.53 2.32
C ASN A 161 -14.43 10.97 2.42
N ASN A 162 -14.11 11.93 3.29
CA ASN A 162 -12.73 12.40 3.50
C ASN A 162 -11.95 11.59 4.56
N ASP A 163 -12.64 10.72 5.29
CA ASP A 163 -12.01 9.94 6.35
C ASP A 163 -11.52 8.58 5.80
N ASP A 164 -10.38 8.12 6.30
CA ASP A 164 -9.83 6.80 5.96
C ASP A 164 -10.58 5.69 6.73
N PHE A 165 -11.79 5.36 6.27
CA PHE A 165 -12.59 4.28 6.83
C PHE A 165 -12.31 2.94 6.17
N TYR A 166 -12.03 1.94 7.00
CA TYR A 166 -11.88 0.56 6.59
C TYR A 166 -13.11 -0.23 6.98
N ILE A 167 -13.56 -1.08 6.07
CA ILE A 167 -14.69 -1.96 6.28
C ILE A 167 -14.25 -3.06 7.25
N ASP A 168 -14.84 -3.02 8.42
CA ASP A 168 -15.02 -4.17 9.30
C ASP A 168 -16.40 -4.78 9.03
N ASP A 169 -16.58 -6.07 9.25
CA ASP A 169 -17.87 -6.72 9.00
C ASP A 169 -18.95 -6.12 9.90
N GLY A 170 -20.06 -5.67 9.31
CA GLY A 170 -21.11 -4.94 10.03
C GLY A 170 -20.88 -3.43 10.15
N LEU A 171 -19.97 -2.83 9.36
CA LEU A 171 -19.78 -1.38 9.34
C LEU A 171 -21.05 -0.66 8.88
N ILE A 172 -21.59 0.21 9.73
CA ILE A 172 -22.74 1.06 9.40
C ILE A 172 -22.25 2.34 8.70
N VAL A 173 -22.73 2.59 7.48
CA VAL A 173 -22.25 3.70 6.63
C VAL A 173 -23.24 4.85 6.50
N ALA A 174 -24.54 4.59 6.67
CA ALA A 174 -25.57 5.62 6.53
C ALA A 174 -26.84 5.26 7.31
N ARG A 175 -27.66 6.26 7.57
CA ARG A 175 -29.06 6.12 8.00
C ARG A 175 -29.99 6.63 6.91
N ILE A 176 -31.10 5.95 6.71
CA ILE A 176 -32.14 6.30 5.75
C ILE A 176 -33.42 6.59 6.50
N GLN A 177 -34.06 7.70 6.17
CA GLN A 177 -35.40 8.03 6.66
C GLN A 177 -36.34 8.13 5.46
N LEU A 178 -37.22 7.15 5.28
CA LEU A 178 -38.27 7.20 4.26
C LEU A 178 -39.45 8.05 4.73
N GLU A 179 -40.18 8.60 3.76
CA GLU A 179 -41.45 9.27 3.97
C GLU A 179 -42.64 8.33 3.71
N PRO A 180 -43.76 8.49 4.44
CA PRO A 180 -45.00 7.78 4.17
C PRO A 180 -45.55 8.02 2.74
N PRO A 181 -46.30 7.06 2.17
CA PRO A 181 -46.59 5.74 2.73
C PRO A 181 -45.35 4.83 2.67
N TYR A 182 -45.11 4.12 3.77
CA TYR A 182 -44.15 3.01 3.81
C TYR A 182 -44.79 1.88 3.00
N SER A 183 -44.18 1.55 1.86
CA SER A 183 -44.67 0.51 0.96
C SER A 183 -44.21 -0.86 1.47
N ASP A 184 -44.94 -1.92 1.15
CA ASP A 184 -44.49 -3.31 1.39
C ASP A 184 -43.26 -3.71 0.52
N THR A 185 -42.83 -2.87 -0.43
CA THR A 185 -41.59 -3.08 -1.18
C THR A 185 -40.35 -2.86 -0.33
N GLU A 186 -39.35 -3.73 -0.50
CA GLU A 186 -38.08 -3.69 0.22
C GLU A 186 -37.37 -2.31 0.06
N PRO A 187 -36.67 -1.83 1.10
CA PRO A 187 -36.03 -0.50 1.09
C PRO A 187 -35.00 -0.32 -0.02
N ASP A 188 -34.32 -1.39 -0.42
CA ASP A 188 -33.34 -1.42 -1.52
C ASP A 188 -33.94 -1.03 -2.88
N HIS A 189 -35.25 -1.23 -3.08
CA HIS A 189 -35.96 -0.80 -4.28
C HIS A 189 -36.29 0.69 -4.29
N ARG A 190 -36.26 1.37 -3.12
CA ARG A 190 -36.55 2.82 -2.97
C ARG A 190 -35.30 3.65 -2.75
N VAL A 191 -34.16 3.00 -2.56
CA VAL A 191 -32.89 3.62 -2.23
C VAL A 191 -31.85 3.13 -3.21
N ARG A 192 -31.29 4.06 -3.98
CA ARG A 192 -30.08 3.79 -4.74
C ARG A 192 -28.88 4.17 -3.89
N PHE A 193 -28.09 3.18 -3.48
CA PHE A 193 -26.85 3.38 -2.74
C PHE A 193 -25.68 2.81 -3.53
N ASP A 194 -24.69 3.65 -3.81
CA ASP A 194 -23.48 3.31 -4.54
C ASP A 194 -22.27 3.50 -3.63
N MET A 195 -21.35 2.53 -3.61
CA MET A 195 -20.13 2.57 -2.81
C MET A 195 -18.94 2.05 -3.62
N THR A 196 -17.84 2.79 -3.58
CA THR A 196 -16.56 2.38 -4.17
C THR A 196 -15.57 2.09 -3.07
N CYS A 197 -14.94 0.91 -3.14
CA CYS A 197 -13.90 0.50 -2.23
C CYS A 197 -12.60 0.23 -2.95
N GLU A 198 -11.49 0.49 -2.26
CA GLU A 198 -10.15 0.11 -2.68
C GLU A 198 -9.51 -0.75 -1.61
N LEU A 199 -8.64 -1.67 -1.99
CA LEU A 199 -7.78 -2.37 -1.04
C LEU A 199 -6.56 -1.50 -0.72
N ASP A 200 -6.19 -1.48 0.56
CA ASP A 200 -5.04 -0.77 1.08
C ASP A 200 -4.45 -1.53 2.29
N ILE A 201 -3.37 -1.02 2.86
CA ILE A 201 -2.71 -1.53 4.06
C ILE A 201 -2.99 -0.53 5.18
N PRO A 202 -4.02 -0.78 6.03
CA PRO A 202 -4.49 0.18 7.05
C PRO A 202 -3.37 0.66 7.96
N GLU A 203 -2.54 -0.30 8.40
CA GLU A 203 -1.44 -0.08 9.33
C GLU A 203 -0.36 0.86 8.77
N TRP A 204 -0.21 0.90 7.45
CA TRP A 204 0.73 1.80 6.79
C TRP A 204 0.07 3.15 6.48
N ARG A 205 -1.11 3.16 5.88
CA ARG A 205 -1.73 4.41 5.41
C ARG A 205 -1.95 5.40 6.55
N GLY A 206 -2.41 4.92 7.71
CA GLY A 206 -2.66 5.77 8.89
C GLY A 206 -1.42 6.45 9.47
N ARG A 207 -0.21 5.99 9.12
CA ARG A 207 1.07 6.59 9.54
C ARG A 207 1.82 7.24 8.37
N ALA A 208 1.38 7.07 7.13
CA ALA A 208 2.13 7.55 5.98
C ALA A 208 2.02 9.08 5.83
N SER A 209 3.09 9.70 5.37
CA SER A 209 3.11 11.13 5.02
C SER A 209 2.85 11.34 3.53
N SER A 210 2.37 12.52 3.15
CA SER A 210 2.16 12.87 1.74
C SER A 210 3.48 12.79 0.96
N PRO A 211 3.49 12.22 -0.26
CA PRO A 211 2.32 11.80 -1.05
C PRO A 211 1.81 10.39 -0.76
N MET A 212 2.53 9.58 0.04
CA MET A 212 2.29 8.14 0.23
C MET A 212 0.96 7.78 0.90
N ASN A 213 0.33 8.72 1.61
CA ASN A 213 -1.01 8.56 2.19
C ASN A 213 -2.15 8.96 1.24
N ARG A 214 -1.86 9.59 0.10
CA ARG A 214 -2.86 10.11 -0.85
C ARG A 214 -2.96 9.32 -2.14
N VAL A 215 -1.95 8.53 -2.44
CA VAL A 215 -1.90 7.69 -3.64
C VAL A 215 -2.48 6.31 -3.36
N THR A 216 -3.03 5.67 -4.38
CA THR A 216 -3.59 4.33 -4.24
C THR A 216 -2.50 3.30 -3.91
N LEU A 217 -2.89 2.11 -3.46
CA LEU A 217 -1.92 1.01 -3.32
C LEU A 217 -1.28 0.63 -4.66
N ALA A 218 -2.08 0.55 -5.74
CA ALA A 218 -1.58 0.27 -7.08
C ALA A 218 -0.54 1.30 -7.54
N ASP A 219 -0.78 2.59 -7.30
CA ASP A 219 0.19 3.64 -7.63
C ASP A 219 1.49 3.52 -6.82
N ARG A 220 1.41 3.13 -5.55
CA ARG A 220 2.62 2.88 -4.73
C ARG A 220 3.40 1.67 -5.24
N MET A 221 2.69 0.61 -5.65
CA MET A 221 3.30 -0.56 -6.27
C MET A 221 4.03 -0.19 -7.56
N GLN A 222 3.36 0.52 -8.48
CA GLN A 222 3.99 0.95 -9.73
C GLN A 222 5.21 1.84 -9.47
N ARG A 223 5.09 2.83 -8.58
CA ARG A 223 6.20 3.75 -8.25
C ARG A 223 7.42 3.03 -7.70
N VAL A 224 7.24 1.98 -6.90
CA VAL A 224 8.40 1.25 -6.38
C VAL A 224 9.03 0.35 -7.43
N GLU A 225 8.23 -0.24 -8.32
CA GLU A 225 8.75 -1.00 -9.47
C GLU A 225 9.57 -0.09 -10.38
N ASP A 226 9.04 1.08 -10.73
CA ASP A 226 9.75 2.08 -11.53
C ASP A 226 11.04 2.54 -10.84
N PHE A 227 10.97 2.77 -9.53
CA PHE A 227 12.13 3.17 -8.73
C PHE A 227 13.22 2.08 -8.74
N VAL A 228 12.85 0.83 -8.48
CA VAL A 228 13.79 -0.30 -8.43
C VAL A 228 14.37 -0.54 -9.83
N ALA A 229 13.54 -0.57 -10.87
CA ALA A 229 14.00 -0.74 -12.25
C ALA A 229 14.98 0.35 -12.66
N HIS A 230 14.67 1.62 -12.37
CA HIS A 230 15.58 2.74 -12.63
C HIS A 230 16.92 2.57 -11.90
N HIS A 231 16.92 2.16 -10.62
CA HIS A 231 18.16 1.99 -9.87
C HIS A 231 18.97 0.76 -10.28
N VAL A 232 18.29 -0.32 -10.70
CA VAL A 232 18.94 -1.49 -11.30
C VAL A 232 19.71 -1.05 -12.55
N VAL A 233 19.02 -0.37 -13.47
CA VAL A 233 19.62 0.12 -14.73
C VAL A 233 20.71 1.14 -14.47
N TYR A 234 20.47 2.12 -13.59
CA TYR A 234 21.44 3.16 -13.26
C TYR A 234 22.75 2.57 -12.74
N LEU A 235 22.69 1.62 -11.80
CA LEU A 235 23.88 0.99 -11.24
C LEU A 235 24.63 0.11 -12.26
N GLU A 236 23.92 -0.46 -13.24
CA GLU A 236 24.55 -1.15 -14.37
C GLU A 236 25.27 -0.19 -15.32
N GLU A 237 24.67 0.98 -15.60
CA GLU A 237 25.19 1.96 -16.58
C GLU A 237 26.30 2.87 -16.05
N THR A 238 26.25 3.28 -14.78
CA THR A 238 27.27 4.18 -14.19
C THR A 238 28.52 3.45 -13.71
N SER A 239 28.49 2.12 -13.69
CA SER A 239 29.69 1.32 -13.45
C SER A 239 30.63 1.47 -14.66
N PRO A 240 31.87 1.97 -14.48
CA PRO A 240 32.74 2.33 -15.60
C PRO A 240 32.96 1.13 -16.53
N THR A 241 32.49 1.28 -17.77
CA THR A 241 32.66 0.31 -18.86
C THR A 241 34.12 -0.12 -18.98
N ARG A 242 34.35 -1.43 -18.94
CA ARG A 242 35.61 -2.10 -19.32
C ARG A 242 36.19 -1.49 -20.61
N THR A 243 37.39 -0.93 -20.52
CA THR A 243 38.39 -1.01 -21.59
C THR A 243 39.12 -2.33 -21.53
#